data_AF-A0A6I5IAH1-F1
#
_entry.id   AF-A0A6I5IAH1-F1
#
_cell.length_a   1.000
_cell.length_b   1.000
_cell.length_c   1.000
_cell.angle_alpha   90.00
_cell.angle_beta   90.00
_cell.angle_gamma   90.00
#
_symmetry.space_group_name_H-M   'P 1'
#
loop_
_entity.id
_entity.type
_entity.pdbx_description
1 polymer ?
#
loop_
_entity_poly.entity_id
_entity_poly.type
_entity_poly.pdbx_seq_one_letter_code
_entity_poly.pdbx_strand_id
1 'polypeptide(L)'
;MFNIDTILFEILGYRMSLLELLAVLTGLAAVWYAARANIITWVFAIVNAVLFFMLYYQVNLYSAMVLQIFFFCNAIYGWFNWRRQSSDGDKPVTLLSHKARVFWVAGIIAFALAMGTVMGKIHLWLPDFFPVKATFVYTDAMIAVMSIAASLLCARLKLENWILWILVNIMSIAMYAMRGIMLVSVQYVIFLAMAIYGFMQWRRKVNLK
;
A
#
# COMPACT_ATOMS: atom_id res chain seq x y z
N MET A 1 -13.80 -23.29 -1.11
CA MET A 1 -13.39 -22.79 0.23
C MET A 1 -13.02 -21.30 0.20
N PHE A 2 -12.29 -20.82 -0.82
CA PHE A 2 -12.01 -19.38 -1.03
C PHE A 2 -13.00 -18.72 -1.99
N ASN A 3 -14.29 -18.71 -1.63
CA ASN A 3 -15.33 -17.95 -2.35
C ASN A 3 -15.83 -16.84 -1.40
N ILE A 4 -16.04 -15.63 -1.92
CA ILE A 4 -16.60 -14.50 -1.19
C ILE A 4 -17.99 -14.80 -0.61
N ASP A 5 -18.75 -15.71 -1.22
CA ASP A 5 -20.04 -16.17 -0.73
C ASP A 5 -19.91 -17.11 0.49
N THR A 6 -18.70 -17.57 0.82
CA THR A 6 -18.44 -18.41 1.99
C THR A 6 -18.22 -17.53 3.21
N ILE A 7 -19.33 -17.14 3.84
CA ILE A 7 -19.34 -16.19 4.96
C ILE A 7 -19.02 -16.92 6.25
N LEU A 8 -18.08 -16.36 6.99
CA LEU A 8 -17.69 -16.87 8.31
C LEU A 8 -18.56 -16.29 9.41
N PHE A 9 -18.77 -14.98 9.38
CA PHE A 9 -19.54 -14.25 10.38
C PHE A 9 -20.02 -12.92 9.81
N GLU A 10 -20.99 -12.33 10.50
CA GLU A 10 -21.51 -11.01 10.21
C GLU A 10 -21.23 -10.10 11.41
N ILE A 11 -20.63 -8.93 11.17
CA ILE A 11 -20.39 -7.92 12.21
C ILE A 11 -21.02 -6.61 11.73
N LEU A 12 -21.96 -6.08 12.51
CA LEU A 12 -22.62 -4.79 12.22
C LEU A 12 -23.23 -4.71 10.81
N GLY A 13 -23.83 -5.81 10.33
CA GLY A 13 -24.42 -5.89 8.98
C GLY A 13 -23.41 -6.17 7.86
N TYR A 14 -22.12 -6.29 8.18
CA TYR A 14 -21.06 -6.61 7.22
C TYR A 14 -20.77 -8.12 7.22
N ARG A 15 -21.05 -8.77 6.09
CA ARG A 15 -20.82 -10.21 5.89
C ARG A 15 -19.36 -10.43 5.51
N MET A 16 -18.57 -10.99 6.43
CA MET A 16 -17.14 -11.20 6.22
C MET A 16 -16.86 -12.61 5.72
N SER A 17 -16.22 -12.71 4.56
CA SER A 17 -15.81 -13.99 3.97
C SER A 17 -14.48 -14.49 4.52
N LEU A 18 -14.23 -15.79 4.46
CA LEU A 18 -12.93 -16.37 4.85
C LEU A 18 -11.78 -15.81 4.01
N LEU A 19 -12.00 -15.62 2.71
CA LEU A 19 -11.01 -15.06 1.80
C LEU A 19 -10.63 -13.63 2.20
N GLU A 20 -11.64 -12.79 2.47
CA GLU A 20 -11.44 -11.41 2.87
C GLU A 20 -10.75 -11.29 4.23
N LEU A 21 -11.18 -12.06 5.22
CA LEU A 21 -10.57 -12.06 6.54
C LEU A 21 -9.08 -12.42 6.45
N LEU A 22 -8.73 -13.47 5.71
CA LEU A 22 -7.34 -13.87 5.52
C LEU A 22 -6.55 -12.82 4.73
N ALA A 23 -7.15 -12.17 3.73
CA ALA A 23 -6.51 -11.07 3.03
C ALA A 23 -6.19 -9.93 4.00
N VAL A 24 -7.14 -9.46 4.80
CA VAL A 24 -6.91 -8.38 5.78
C VAL A 24 -5.85 -8.76 6.81
N LEU A 25 -5.94 -9.96 7.39
CA LEU A 25 -5.00 -10.42 8.42
C LEU A 25 -3.57 -10.55 7.89
N THR A 26 -3.39 -11.11 6.69
CA THR A 26 -2.06 -11.21 6.06
C THR A 26 -1.48 -9.85 5.72
N GLY A 27 -2.31 -8.89 5.31
CA GLY A 27 -1.88 -7.50 5.08
C GLY A 27 -1.42 -6.81 6.37
N LEU A 28 -2.18 -6.95 7.46
CA LEU A 28 -1.79 -6.44 8.78
C LEU A 28 -0.48 -7.07 9.27
N ALA A 29 -0.36 -8.40 9.15
CA ALA A 29 0.87 -9.11 9.48
C ALA A 29 2.06 -8.61 8.66
N ALA A 30 1.89 -8.41 7.34
CA ALA A 30 2.94 -7.86 6.49
C ALA A 30 3.41 -6.50 7.01
N VAL A 31 2.50 -5.55 7.24
CA VAL A 31 2.88 -4.20 7.74
C VAL A 31 3.57 -4.28 9.10
N TRP A 32 3.10 -5.13 10.00
CA TRP A 32 3.71 -5.32 11.32
C TRP A 32 5.16 -5.85 11.24
N TYR A 33 5.40 -6.87 10.40
CA TYR A 33 6.75 -7.40 10.20
C TYR A 33 7.64 -6.40 9.43
N ALA A 34 7.08 -5.65 8.48
CA ALA A 34 7.80 -4.56 7.80
C ALA A 34 8.26 -3.52 8.82
N ALA A 35 7.40 -3.10 9.74
CA ALA A 35 7.72 -2.12 10.79
C ALA A 35 8.88 -2.57 11.68
N ARG A 36 9.05 -3.88 11.88
CA ARG A 36 10.16 -4.48 12.63
C ARG A 36 11.42 -4.72 11.79
N ALA A 37 11.39 -4.39 10.50
CA ALA A 37 12.41 -4.74 9.52
C ALA A 37 12.71 -6.26 9.51
N ASN A 38 11.65 -7.08 9.58
CA ASN A 38 11.75 -8.53 9.52
C ASN A 38 11.39 -9.02 8.11
N ILE A 39 12.27 -9.83 7.51
CA ILE A 39 12.15 -10.35 6.14
C ILE A 39 10.86 -11.15 5.88
N ILE A 40 10.26 -11.75 6.92
CA ILE A 40 8.99 -12.49 6.85
C ILE A 40 7.85 -11.60 6.31
N THR A 41 7.97 -10.27 6.41
CA THR A 41 7.04 -9.32 5.80
C THR A 41 6.73 -9.63 4.34
N TRP A 42 7.70 -10.08 3.56
CA TRP A 42 7.49 -10.31 2.13
C TRP A 42 6.75 -11.60 1.85
N VAL A 43 6.86 -12.61 2.72
CA VAL A 43 6.03 -13.83 2.64
C VAL A 43 4.57 -13.46 2.84
N PHE A 44 4.28 -12.69 3.90
CA PHE A 44 2.92 -12.21 4.14
C PHE A 44 2.44 -11.28 3.01
N ALA A 45 3.29 -10.42 2.46
CA ALA A 45 2.92 -9.56 1.34
C ALA A 45 2.61 -10.34 0.05
N ILE A 46 3.35 -11.41 -0.24
CA ILE A 46 3.08 -12.29 -1.38
C ILE A 46 1.72 -12.99 -1.20
N VAL A 47 1.49 -13.61 -0.04
CA VAL A 47 0.21 -14.26 0.27
C VAL A 47 -0.93 -13.25 0.20
N ASN A 48 -0.74 -12.07 0.78
CA ASN A 48 -1.71 -10.99 0.76
C ASN A 48 -2.08 -10.55 -0.66
N ALA A 49 -1.10 -10.34 -1.54
CA ALA A 49 -1.33 -9.96 -2.93
C ALA A 49 -2.13 -11.03 -3.69
N VAL A 50 -1.84 -12.32 -3.48
CA VAL A 50 -2.59 -13.43 -4.10
C VAL A 50 -4.03 -13.48 -3.59
N LEU A 51 -4.25 -13.33 -2.28
CA LEU A 51 -5.59 -13.33 -1.69
C LEU A 51 -6.44 -12.16 -2.20
N PHE A 52 -5.87 -10.94 -2.22
CA PHE A 52 -6.56 -9.78 -2.77
C PHE A 52 -6.78 -9.89 -4.28
N PHE A 53 -5.86 -10.50 -5.04
CA PHE A 53 -6.06 -10.76 -6.46
C PHE A 53 -7.30 -11.63 -6.69
N MET A 54 -7.42 -12.75 -5.96
CA MET A 54 -8.59 -13.63 -6.03
C MET A 54 -9.88 -12.91 -5.59
N LEU A 55 -9.81 -12.11 -4.53
CA LEU A 55 -10.96 -11.34 -4.05
C LEU A 55 -11.45 -10.37 -5.12
N TYR A 56 -10.56 -9.54 -5.66
CA TYR A 56 -10.92 -8.54 -6.67
C TYR A 56 -11.41 -9.15 -7.98
N TYR A 57 -10.91 -10.34 -8.35
CA TYR A 57 -11.46 -11.08 -9.46
C TYR A 57 -12.93 -11.47 -9.24
N GLN A 58 -13.27 -11.99 -8.05
CA GLN A 58 -14.63 -12.43 -7.72
C GLN A 58 -15.64 -11.28 -7.65
N VAL A 59 -15.19 -10.07 -7.28
CA VAL A 59 -16.04 -8.86 -7.24
C VAL A 59 -15.94 -7.99 -8.49
N ASN A 60 -15.31 -8.49 -9.57
CA ASN A 60 -15.14 -7.79 -10.85
C ASN A 60 -14.40 -6.44 -10.78
N LEU A 61 -13.51 -6.27 -9.79
CA LEU A 61 -12.69 -5.07 -9.61
C LEU A 61 -11.33 -5.23 -10.33
N TYR A 62 -11.35 -5.32 -11.66
CA TYR A 62 -10.17 -5.66 -12.45
C TYR A 62 -9.01 -4.67 -12.33
N SER A 63 -9.28 -3.37 -12.17
CA SER A 63 -8.22 -2.37 -11.96
C SER A 63 -7.45 -2.62 -10.65
N ALA A 64 -8.16 -2.91 -9.56
CA ALA A 64 -7.56 -3.25 -8.27
C ALA A 64 -6.86 -4.61 -8.30
N MET A 65 -7.40 -5.56 -9.07
CA MET A 65 -6.81 -6.87 -9.31
C MET A 65 -5.44 -6.76 -10.00
N VAL A 66 -5.34 -5.98 -11.10
CA VAL A 66 -4.06 -5.79 -11.82
C VAL A 66 -3.01 -5.13 -10.92
N LEU A 67 -3.42 -4.21 -10.04
CA LEU A 67 -2.51 -3.60 -9.06
C LEU A 67 -1.89 -4.64 -8.11
N GLN A 68 -2.58 -5.75 -7.82
CA GLN A 68 -2.00 -6.83 -7.00
C GLN A 68 -0.83 -7.53 -7.69
N ILE A 69 -0.80 -7.56 -9.03
CA ILE A 69 0.36 -8.08 -9.78
C ILE A 69 1.59 -7.23 -9.49
N PHE A 70 1.44 -5.90 -9.46
CA PHE A 70 2.53 -5.00 -9.08
C PHE A 70 3.02 -5.28 -7.66
N PHE A 71 2.11 -5.40 -6.69
CA PHE A 71 2.49 -5.67 -5.29
C PHE A 71 3.16 -7.03 -5.12
N PHE A 72 2.69 -8.05 -5.84
CA PHE A 72 3.30 -9.37 -5.87
C PHE A 72 4.74 -9.32 -6.41
N CYS A 73 4.94 -8.69 -7.57
CA CYS A 73 6.27 -8.49 -8.15
C CYS A 73 7.19 -7.68 -7.23
N ASN A 74 6.69 -6.60 -6.63
CA ASN A 74 7.45 -5.80 -5.68
C ASN A 74 7.80 -6.60 -4.42
N ALA A 75 6.91 -7.49 -3.96
CA ALA A 75 7.17 -8.32 -2.79
C ALA A 75 8.26 -9.36 -3.04
N ILE A 76 8.27 -9.97 -4.23
CA ILE A 76 9.36 -10.84 -4.68
C ILE A 76 10.69 -10.07 -4.73
N TYR A 77 10.68 -8.89 -5.35
CA TYR A 77 11.85 -8.02 -5.40
C TYR A 77 12.35 -7.64 -4.00
N GLY A 78 11.44 -7.26 -3.10
CA GLY A 78 11.74 -6.92 -1.72
C GLY A 78 12.38 -8.09 -0.96
N TRP A 79 11.84 -9.30 -1.11
CA TRP A 79 12.42 -10.51 -0.51
C TRP A 79 13.87 -10.73 -0.94
N PHE A 80 14.15 -10.71 -2.24
CA PHE A 80 15.51 -10.89 -2.74
C PHE A 80 16.46 -9.79 -2.29
N ASN A 81 16.02 -8.53 -2.35
CA ASN A 81 16.86 -7.40 -1.97
C ASN A 81 17.17 -7.40 -0.46
N TRP A 82 16.19 -7.70 0.39
CA TRP A 82 16.40 -7.78 1.84
C TRP A 82 17.28 -8.97 2.23
N ARG A 83 17.12 -10.12 1.56
CA ARG A 83 17.94 -11.30 1.80
C ARG A 83 19.42 -11.01 1.51
N ARG A 84 19.70 -10.32 0.41
CA ARG A 84 21.07 -9.91 0.04
C ARG A 84 21.66 -8.97 1.09
N GLN A 85 20.92 -7.93 1.48
CA GLN A 85 21.42 -6.92 2.42
C GLN A 85 21.54 -7.42 3.86
N SER A 86 20.77 -8.44 4.26
CA SER A 86 20.93 -9.09 5.56
C SER A 86 22.24 -9.89 5.67
N SER A 87 22.84 -10.28 4.53
CA SER A 87 24.14 -10.96 4.50
C SER A 87 25.33 -10.00 4.61
N ASP A 88 25.13 -8.70 4.34
CA ASP A 88 26.19 -7.68 4.25
C ASP A 88 26.42 -6.88 5.56
N GLY A 89 25.72 -7.22 6.65
CA GLY A 89 25.97 -6.68 8.00
C GLY A 89 24.74 -6.18 8.78
N ASP A 90 24.97 -5.66 9.98
CA ASP A 90 23.96 -5.46 11.04
C ASP A 90 22.99 -4.27 10.86
N LYS A 91 23.21 -3.39 9.86
CA LYS A 91 22.38 -2.19 9.64
C LYS A 91 22.01 -2.02 8.17
N PRO A 92 21.03 -2.79 7.67
CA PRO A 92 20.62 -2.75 6.26
C PRO A 92 19.78 -1.51 5.90
N VAL A 93 19.22 -0.81 6.90
CA VAL A 93 18.40 0.39 6.66
C VAL A 93 19.28 1.58 6.34
N THR A 94 18.99 2.24 5.22
CA THR A 94 19.74 3.39 4.72
C THR A 94 18.82 4.59 4.43
N LEU A 95 19.43 5.76 4.25
CA LEU A 95 18.72 6.98 3.84
C LEU A 95 18.85 7.19 2.32
N LEU A 96 17.94 7.97 1.75
CA LEU A 96 18.11 8.57 0.44
C LEU A 96 19.05 9.78 0.54
N SER A 97 19.88 9.98 -0.48
CA SER A 97 20.62 11.23 -0.63
C SER A 97 19.65 12.38 -0.91
N HIS A 98 20.06 13.63 -0.64
CA HIS A 98 19.23 14.81 -0.90
C HIS A 98 18.77 14.86 -2.36
N LYS A 99 19.68 14.64 -3.32
CA LYS A 99 19.35 14.59 -4.76
C LYS A 99 18.31 13.51 -5.06
N ALA A 100 18.45 12.32 -4.47
CA ALA A 100 17.48 11.25 -4.65
C ALA A 100 16.11 11.58 -4.04
N ARG A 101 16.06 12.24 -2.88
CA ARG A 101 14.79 12.71 -2.28
C ARG A 101 14.06 13.68 -3.21
N VAL A 102 14.76 14.67 -3.75
CA VAL A 102 14.18 15.63 -4.71
C VAL A 102 13.66 14.90 -5.95
N PHE A 103 14.44 13.97 -6.50
CA PHE A 103 14.02 13.16 -7.65
C PHE A 103 12.75 12.34 -7.37
N TRP A 104 12.67 11.66 -6.22
CA TRP A 104 11.49 10.90 -5.83
C TRP A 104 10.26 11.79 -5.63
N VAL A 105 10.41 12.93 -4.94
CA VAL A 105 9.31 13.87 -4.73
C VAL A 105 8.80 14.43 -6.05
N ALA A 106 9.71 14.87 -6.94
CA ALA A 106 9.35 15.37 -8.27
C ALA A 106 8.66 14.28 -9.11
N GLY A 107 9.19 13.05 -9.09
CA GLY A 107 8.60 11.91 -9.80
C GLY A 107 7.20 11.54 -9.28
N ILE A 108 7.00 11.55 -7.96
CA ILE A 108 5.69 11.32 -7.33
C ILE A 108 4.69 12.39 -7.79
N ILE A 109 5.07 13.67 -7.71
CA ILE A 109 4.18 14.79 -8.11
C ILE A 109 3.85 14.70 -9.60
N ALA A 110 4.85 14.52 -10.46
CA ALA A 110 4.66 14.45 -11.90
C ALA A 110 3.75 13.28 -12.29
N PHE A 111 4.00 12.09 -11.74
CA PHE A 111 3.22 10.90 -12.06
C PHE A 111 1.81 10.98 -11.46
N ALA A 112 1.63 11.54 -10.26
CA ALA A 112 0.31 11.78 -9.67
C ALA A 112 -0.52 12.79 -10.49
N LEU A 113 0.11 13.86 -11.00
CA LEU A 113 -0.56 14.82 -11.89
C LEU A 113 -0.95 14.17 -13.23
N ALA A 114 -0.04 13.41 -13.83
CA ALA A 114 -0.31 12.68 -15.06
C ALA A 114 -1.45 11.66 -14.86
N MET A 115 -1.38 10.83 -13.82
CA MET A 115 -2.44 9.87 -13.49
C MET A 115 -3.76 10.58 -13.16
N GLY A 116 -3.72 11.67 -12.41
CA GLY A 116 -4.92 12.45 -12.06
C GLY A 116 -5.60 13.07 -13.28
N THR A 117 -4.84 13.56 -14.26
CA THR A 117 -5.40 14.10 -15.52
C THR A 117 -6.03 13.01 -16.39
N VAL A 118 -5.37 11.84 -16.48
CA VAL A 118 -5.89 10.66 -17.20
C VAL A 118 -7.18 10.16 -16.55
N MET A 119 -7.16 9.91 -15.23
CA MET A 119 -8.33 9.45 -14.47
C MET A 119 -9.45 10.50 -14.46
N GLY A 120 -9.12 11.80 -14.54
CA GLY A 120 -10.12 12.87 -14.59
C GLY A 120 -10.90 12.88 -15.90
N LYS A 121 -10.33 12.34 -16.98
CA LYS A 121 -10.94 12.24 -18.31
C LYS A 121 -11.44 10.84 -18.65
N ILE A 122 -11.23 9.85 -17.78
CA ILE A 122 -11.53 8.45 -18.10
C ILE A 122 -13.01 8.22 -18.42
N HIS A 123 -13.92 8.97 -17.78
CA HIS A 123 -15.35 8.95 -18.06
C HIS A 123 -15.72 9.39 -19.48
N LEU A 124 -14.85 10.17 -20.15
CA LEU A 124 -15.04 10.58 -21.55
C LEU A 124 -14.58 9.51 -22.54
N TRP A 125 -13.62 8.69 -22.14
CA TRP A 125 -13.03 7.66 -23.02
C TRP A 125 -13.67 6.29 -22.83
N LEU A 126 -14.17 6.01 -21.63
CA LEU A 126 -14.80 4.74 -21.24
C LEU A 126 -16.12 5.01 -20.49
N PRO A 127 -17.11 5.66 -21.11
CA PRO A 127 -18.35 6.05 -20.45
C PRO A 127 -19.16 4.85 -19.93
N ASP A 128 -19.08 3.71 -20.59
CA ASP A 128 -19.78 2.48 -20.19
C ASP A 128 -19.25 1.90 -18.86
N PHE A 129 -17.98 2.14 -18.56
CA PHE A 129 -17.32 1.65 -17.33
C PHE A 129 -17.24 2.72 -16.24
N PHE A 130 -17.11 4.00 -16.62
CA PHE A 130 -16.98 5.13 -15.72
C PHE A 130 -17.99 6.22 -16.06
N PRO A 131 -19.30 5.99 -15.80
CA PRO A 131 -20.35 6.91 -16.24
C PRO A 131 -20.34 8.26 -15.49
N VAL A 132 -19.72 8.31 -14.31
CA VAL A 132 -19.70 9.50 -13.46
C VAL A 132 -18.28 10.07 -13.38
N LYS A 133 -18.17 11.39 -13.48
CA LYS A 133 -16.91 12.10 -13.25
C LYS A 133 -16.42 11.82 -11.84
N ALA A 134 -15.26 11.18 -11.73
CA ALA A 134 -14.62 10.91 -10.46
C ALA A 134 -14.32 12.23 -9.71
N THR A 135 -14.61 12.26 -8.41
CA THR A 135 -14.28 13.35 -7.49
C THR A 135 -12.97 13.06 -6.78
N PHE A 136 -12.18 14.10 -6.46
CA PHE A 136 -10.87 13.98 -5.77
C PHE A 136 -9.79 13.19 -6.53
N VAL A 137 -9.89 13.14 -7.86
CA VAL A 137 -9.02 12.32 -8.72
C VAL A 137 -7.53 12.56 -8.51
N TYR A 138 -7.12 13.82 -8.30
CA TYR A 138 -5.72 14.15 -8.02
C TYR A 138 -5.27 13.64 -6.64
N THR A 139 -6.15 13.67 -5.64
CA THR A 139 -5.88 13.13 -4.30
C THR A 139 -5.78 11.61 -4.34
N ASP A 140 -6.71 10.94 -5.03
CA ASP A 140 -6.70 9.49 -5.23
C ASP A 140 -5.43 9.04 -5.97
N ALA A 141 -5.07 9.75 -7.05
CA ALA A 141 -3.83 9.50 -7.78
C ALA A 141 -2.59 9.72 -6.91
N MET A 142 -2.55 10.81 -6.12
CA MET A 142 -1.42 11.08 -5.22
C MET A 142 -1.26 9.97 -4.18
N ILE A 143 -2.35 9.51 -3.55
CA ILE A 143 -2.34 8.38 -2.61
C ILE A 143 -1.77 7.13 -3.28
N ALA A 144 -2.27 6.76 -4.45
CA ALA A 144 -1.84 5.57 -5.17
C ALA A 144 -0.35 5.62 -5.55
N VAL A 145 0.11 6.74 -6.10
CA VAL A 145 1.50 6.92 -6.52
C VAL A 145 2.45 6.92 -5.33
N MET A 146 2.08 7.58 -4.22
CA MET A 146 2.85 7.52 -2.99
C MET A 146 2.91 6.11 -2.41
N SER A 147 1.82 5.33 -2.45
CA SER A 147 1.83 3.94 -1.99
C SER A 147 2.78 3.06 -2.81
N ILE A 148 2.80 3.23 -4.14
CA ILE A 148 3.75 2.56 -5.03
C ILE A 148 5.19 2.93 -4.66
N ALA A 149 5.48 4.24 -4.52
CA ALA A 149 6.81 4.72 -4.15
C ALA A 149 7.24 4.24 -2.76
N ALA A 150 6.33 4.26 -1.78
CA ALA A 150 6.56 3.76 -0.43
C ALA A 150 6.89 2.27 -0.44
N SER A 151 6.14 1.47 -1.18
CA SER A 151 6.37 0.03 -1.32
C SER A 151 7.73 -0.27 -1.96
N LEU A 152 8.12 0.47 -3.00
CA LEU A 152 9.44 0.34 -3.66
C LEU A 152 10.59 0.75 -2.72
N LEU A 153 10.43 1.85 -1.98
CA LEU A 153 11.44 2.30 -1.03
C LEU A 153 11.58 1.35 0.17
N CYS A 154 10.48 0.74 0.61
CA CYS A 154 10.49 -0.31 1.62
C CYS A 154 11.26 -1.54 1.12
N ALA A 155 10.99 -1.98 -0.12
CA ALA A 155 11.74 -3.05 -0.78
C ALA A 155 13.24 -2.75 -0.86
N ARG A 156 13.63 -1.48 -0.96
CA ARG A 156 15.02 -0.99 -0.97
C ARG A 156 15.61 -0.64 0.40
N LEU A 157 14.93 -0.95 1.50
CA LEU A 157 15.38 -0.66 2.88
C LEU A 157 15.67 0.84 3.12
N LYS A 158 14.88 1.72 2.51
CA LYS A 158 14.98 3.18 2.67
C LYS A 158 14.04 3.69 3.74
N LEU A 159 14.54 4.39 4.76
CA LEU A 159 13.72 4.91 5.87
C LEU A 159 12.55 5.79 5.39
N GLU A 160 12.77 6.56 4.32
CA GLU A 160 11.78 7.49 3.74
C GLU A 160 10.47 6.81 3.33
N ASN A 161 10.46 5.48 3.16
CA ASN A 161 9.24 4.72 2.91
C ASN A 161 8.15 4.99 3.97
N TRP A 162 8.54 5.09 5.25
CA TRP A 162 7.59 5.29 6.33
C TRP A 162 7.01 6.71 6.35
N ILE A 163 7.79 7.70 5.90
CA ILE A 163 7.30 9.07 5.75
C ILE A 163 6.19 9.08 4.69
N LEU A 164 6.39 8.39 3.56
CA LEU A 164 5.35 8.25 2.54
C LEU A 164 4.12 7.51 3.06
N TRP A 165 4.28 6.42 3.82
CA TRP A 165 3.15 5.72 4.43
C TRP A 165 2.38 6.59 5.44
N ILE A 166 3.06 7.40 6.25
CA ILE A 166 2.43 8.37 7.15
C ILE A 166 1.59 9.38 6.35
N LEU A 167 2.15 9.95 5.27
CA LEU A 167 1.44 10.90 4.41
C LEU A 167 0.23 10.27 3.73
N VAL A 168 0.40 9.07 3.16
CA VAL A 168 -0.67 8.26 2.58
C VAL A 168 -1.80 8.08 3.60
N ASN A 169 -1.49 7.62 4.82
CA ASN A 169 -2.50 7.35 5.82
C ASN A 169 -3.24 8.63 6.25
N ILE A 170 -2.55 9.75 6.43
CA ILE A 170 -3.19 11.04 6.77
C ILE A 170 -4.14 11.49 5.64
N MET A 171 -3.68 11.43 4.39
CA MET A 171 -4.50 11.78 3.24
C MET A 171 -5.72 10.87 3.10
N SER A 172 -5.54 9.56 3.30
CA SER A 172 -6.63 8.59 3.29
C SER A 172 -7.64 8.84 4.42
N ILE A 173 -7.20 9.09 5.66
CA ILE A 173 -8.08 9.42 6.79
C ILE A 173 -8.98 10.61 6.43
N ALA A 174 -8.37 11.70 5.99
CA ALA A 174 -9.10 12.93 5.63
C ALA A 174 -10.08 12.69 4.48
N MET A 175 -9.64 12.02 3.41
CA MET A 175 -10.47 11.73 2.25
C MET A 175 -11.66 10.84 2.59
N TYR A 176 -11.45 9.75 3.32
CA TYR A 176 -12.54 8.84 3.69
C TYR A 176 -13.49 9.44 4.72
N ALA A 177 -13.00 10.28 5.65
CA ALA A 177 -13.84 11.02 6.56
C ALA A 177 -14.75 12.02 5.82
N MET A 178 -14.21 12.78 4.85
CA MET A 178 -15.01 13.68 4.01
C MET A 178 -16.06 12.94 3.16
N ARG A 179 -15.78 11.68 2.78
CA ARG A 179 -16.74 10.81 2.07
C ARG A 179 -17.74 10.10 3.01
N GLY A 180 -17.67 10.33 4.32
CA GLY A 180 -18.55 9.68 5.31
C GLY A 180 -18.24 8.20 5.58
N ILE A 181 -17.11 7.68 5.05
CA ILE A 181 -16.73 6.27 5.18
C ILE A 181 -15.88 6.09 6.45
N MET A 182 -16.53 6.21 7.61
CA MET A 182 -15.85 6.25 8.91
C MET A 182 -15.06 4.98 9.23
N LEU A 183 -15.59 3.80 8.89
CA LEU A 183 -14.92 2.52 9.17
C LEU A 183 -13.54 2.44 8.49
N VAL A 184 -13.46 2.81 7.22
CA VAL A 184 -12.20 2.83 6.47
C VAL A 184 -11.26 3.89 7.03
N SER A 185 -11.78 5.06 7.42
CA SER A 185 -10.98 6.10 8.08
C SER A 185 -10.31 5.58 9.36
N VAL A 186 -11.04 4.84 10.22
CA VAL A 186 -10.50 4.21 11.43
C VAL A 186 -9.41 3.20 11.11
N GLN A 187 -9.57 2.39 10.06
CA GLN A 187 -8.52 1.46 9.62
C GLN A 187 -7.21 2.20 9.27
N TYR A 188 -7.30 3.33 8.56
CA TYR A 188 -6.12 4.13 8.24
C TYR A 188 -5.49 4.81 9.46
N VAL A 189 -6.24 5.07 10.53
CA VAL A 189 -5.66 5.49 11.83
C VAL A 189 -4.79 4.38 12.42
N ILE A 190 -5.21 3.13 12.34
CA ILE A 190 -4.40 1.98 12.79
C ILE A 190 -3.13 1.86 11.94
N PHE A 191 -3.25 1.97 10.60
CA PHE A 191 -2.09 1.99 9.71
C PHE A 191 -1.15 3.16 9.99
N LEU A 192 -1.68 4.34 10.32
CA LEU A 192 -0.88 5.50 10.71
C LEU A 192 -0.05 5.20 11.96
N ALA A 193 -0.66 4.63 13.00
CA ALA A 193 0.06 4.25 14.21
C ALA A 193 1.18 3.23 13.92
N MET A 194 0.90 2.22 13.08
CA MET A 194 1.92 1.24 12.67
C MET A 194 3.03 1.88 11.82
N ALA A 195 2.70 2.85 10.96
CA ALA A 195 3.69 3.54 10.14
C ALA A 195 4.62 4.43 10.97
N ILE A 196 4.07 5.14 11.97
CA ILE A 196 4.86 5.91 12.95
C ILE A 196 5.77 4.97 13.74
N TYR A 197 5.24 3.85 14.23
CA TYR A 197 6.03 2.83 14.91
C TYR A 197 7.15 2.28 14.01
N GLY A 198 6.84 1.94 12.76
CA GLY A 198 7.82 1.49 11.76
C GLY A 198 8.93 2.51 11.52
N PHE A 199 8.58 3.79 11.37
CA PHE A 199 9.56 4.87 11.26
C PHE A 199 10.50 4.92 12.46
N MET A 200 9.96 4.87 13.68
CA MET A 200 10.76 4.89 14.91
C MET A 200 11.71 3.69 15.02
N GLN A 201 11.22 2.49 14.69
CA GLN A 201 12.02 1.26 14.73
C GLN A 201 13.13 1.27 13.69
N TRP A 202 12.81 1.66 12.46
CA TRP A 202 13.80 1.72 11.38
C TRP A 202 14.83 2.81 11.63
N ARG A 203 14.43 3.96 12.18
CA ARG A 203 15.35 5.06 12.52
C ARG A 203 16.45 4.62 13.48
N ARG A 204 16.14 3.73 14.44
CA ARG A 204 17.14 3.14 15.35
C ARG A 204 18.11 2.19 14.65
N LYS A 205 17.71 1.61 13.52
CA LYS A 205 18.50 0.67 12.70
C LYS A 205 19.22 1.35 11.53
N VAL A 206 19.05 2.66 11.34
CA VAL A 206 19.71 3.39 10.25
C VAL A 206 21.21 3.34 10.42
N ASN A 207 21.90 2.97 9.35
CA ASN A 207 23.34 3.17 9.26
C ASN A 207 23.61 4.62 8.86
N LEU A 208 24.15 5.41 9.79
CA LEU A 208 24.72 6.73 9.48
C LEU A 208 26.13 6.49 8.94
N LYS A 209 26.23 6.04 7.69
CA LYS A 209 27.48 6.09 6.92
C LYS A 209 27.51 7.38 6.11
#